data_AF-A0A412Q5N1-F1
#
_entry.id   AF-A0A412Q5N1-F1
#
_cell.length_a   1.000
_cell.length_b   1.000
_cell.length_c   1.000
_cell.angle_alpha   90.00
_cell.angle_beta   90.00
_cell.angle_gamma   90.00
#
_symmetry.space_group_name_H-M   'P 1'
#
loop_
_entity.id
_entity.type
_entity.pdbx_description
1 polymer ?
#
loop_
_entity_poly.entity_id
_entity_poly.type
_entity_poly.pdbx_seq_one_letter_code
_entity_poly.pdbx_strand_id
1 'polypeptide(L)'
;MYEYFGGVARILVPDNCKTAVVHNGGWKDQQINETYQELAEHYSTAIIPARVRTPKDKPNAEGTVGNISTWITAALRNEQLFSLAELNRAIREKLEQFNRRLFQKKEGNHRPVQLSHICGRNAILSSI
;
A
#
# COMPACT_ATOMS: atom_id res chain seq x y z
N MET A 1 -7.70 6.25 0.61
CA MET A 1 -6.31 5.97 0.16
C MET A 1 -5.74 7.18 -0.57
N TYR A 2 -6.34 7.62 -1.68
CA TYR A 2 -5.87 8.77 -2.45
C TYR A 2 -5.84 10.08 -1.66
N GLU A 3 -6.83 10.35 -0.80
CA GLU A 3 -6.81 11.51 0.11
C GLU A 3 -5.61 11.53 1.06
N TYR A 4 -5.20 10.37 1.60
CA TYR A 4 -4.06 10.29 2.52
C TYR A 4 -2.75 10.69 1.82
N PHE A 5 -2.64 10.38 0.52
CA PHE A 5 -1.46 10.72 -0.28
C PHE A 5 -1.60 12.05 -1.04
N GLY A 6 -2.77 12.71 -0.97
CA GLY A 6 -3.03 13.97 -1.65
C GLY A 6 -3.00 13.89 -3.18
N GLY A 7 -3.26 12.72 -3.77
CA GLY A 7 -3.16 12.51 -5.22
C GLY A 7 -3.67 11.16 -5.67
N VAL A 8 -3.90 11.02 -6.97
CA VAL A 8 -4.39 9.79 -7.61
C VAL A 8 -3.27 9.11 -8.39
N ALA A 9 -3.17 7.80 -8.24
CA ALA A 9 -2.17 7.01 -8.92
C ALA A 9 -2.69 6.48 -10.25
N ARG A 10 -1.95 6.67 -11.34
CA ARG A 10 -2.37 6.20 -12.67
C ARG A 10 -2.41 4.68 -12.82
N ILE A 11 -1.64 3.95 -12.01
CA ILE A 11 -1.61 2.48 -12.00
C ILE A 11 -1.79 2.02 -10.55
N LEU A 12 -2.65 1.04 -10.32
CA LEU A 12 -2.86 0.39 -9.04
C LEU A 12 -2.57 -1.10 -9.18
N VAL A 13 -1.71 -1.63 -8.31
CA VAL A 13 -1.35 -3.06 -8.31
C VAL A 13 -1.91 -3.71 -7.04
N PRO A 14 -3.20 -4.12 -7.05
CA PRO A 14 -3.78 -4.85 -5.93
C PRO A 14 -3.15 -6.24 -5.83
N ASP A 15 -3.11 -6.75 -4.60
CA ASP A 15 -2.82 -8.16 -4.40
C ASP A 15 -3.96 -9.00 -5.00
N ASN A 16 -3.66 -10.21 -5.45
CA ASN A 16 -4.63 -11.08 -6.13
C ASN A 16 -5.55 -11.78 -5.11
N CYS A 17 -6.21 -10.98 -4.26
CA CYS A 17 -7.18 -11.47 -3.32
C CYS A 17 -8.50 -11.77 -4.04
N LYS A 18 -9.20 -12.82 -3.58
CA LYS A 18 -10.50 -13.23 -4.15
C LYS A 18 -11.57 -12.13 -4.12
N THR A 19 -11.38 -11.09 -3.31
CA THR A 19 -12.27 -9.93 -3.22
C THR A 19 -12.03 -8.91 -4.34
N ALA A 20 -10.81 -8.86 -4.90
CA ALA A 20 -10.44 -7.94 -5.99
C ALA A 20 -10.49 -8.61 -7.37
N VAL A 21 -10.27 -9.92 -7.45
CA VAL A 21 -10.18 -10.67 -8.71
C VAL A 21 -11.20 -11.80 -8.71
N VAL A 22 -12.02 -11.85 -9.75
CA VAL A 22 -12.93 -12.94 -10.04
C VAL A 22 -12.16 -14.02 -10.80
N HIS A 23 -11.99 -15.18 -10.19
CA HIS A 23 -11.26 -16.31 -10.79
C HIS A 23 -12.20 -17.12 -11.69
N ASN A 24 -12.29 -16.74 -12.97
CA ASN A 24 -13.14 -17.42 -13.97
C ASN A 24 -12.37 -18.38 -14.90
N GLY A 25 -11.15 -18.80 -14.54
CA GLY A 25 -10.34 -19.69 -15.39
C GLY A 25 -8.83 -19.62 -15.09
N GLY A 26 -8.02 -19.84 -16.12
CA GLY A 26 -6.56 -19.71 -16.06
C GLY A 26 -6.11 -18.25 -15.84
N TRP A 27 -4.79 -18.03 -15.71
CA TRP A 27 -4.22 -16.69 -15.46
C TRP A 27 -4.68 -15.60 -16.45
N LYS A 28 -4.98 -15.96 -17.71
CA LYS A 28 -5.37 -15.02 -18.76
C LYS A 28 -6.83 -14.54 -18.68
N ASP A 29 -7.68 -15.26 -17.95
CA ASP A 29 -9.14 -15.02 -17.91
C ASP A 29 -9.58 -14.40 -16.57
N GLN A 30 -8.63 -13.86 -15.80
CA GLN A 30 -8.91 -13.21 -14.53
C GLN A 30 -9.53 -11.83 -14.79
N GLN A 31 -10.78 -11.66 -14.38
CA GLN A 31 -11.49 -10.40 -14.45
C GLN A 31 -11.39 -9.69 -13.11
N ILE A 32 -11.21 -8.36 -13.13
CA ILE A 32 -11.35 -7.55 -11.93
C ILE A 32 -12.83 -7.53 -11.50
N ASN A 33 -13.07 -7.50 -10.20
CA ASN A 33 -14.42 -7.35 -9.66
C ASN A 33 -15.03 -6.01 -10.14
N GLU A 34 -16.34 -5.97 -10.38
CA GLU A 34 -17.13 -4.78 -10.76
C GLU A 34 -16.84 -3.59 -9.85
N THR A 35 -16.77 -3.79 -8.53
CA THR A 35 -16.41 -2.73 -7.57
C THR A 35 -15.02 -2.14 -7.81
N TYR A 36 -14.06 -2.96 -8.25
CA TYR A 36 -12.72 -2.47 -8.59
C TYR A 36 -12.71 -1.78 -9.95
N GLN A 37 -13.57 -2.20 -10.89
CA GLN A 37 -13.73 -1.52 -12.16
C GLN A 37 -14.32 -0.12 -12.00
N GLU A 38 -15.37 0.03 -11.20
CA GLU A 38 -15.94 1.36 -10.88
C GLU A 38 -14.90 2.28 -10.23
N LEU A 39 -14.05 1.75 -9.36
CA LEU A 39 -12.94 2.49 -8.75
C LEU A 39 -11.90 2.92 -9.80
N ALA A 40 -11.58 2.04 -10.76
CA ALA A 40 -10.69 2.35 -11.87
C ALA A 40 -11.22 3.50 -12.72
N GLU A 41 -12.51 3.48 -13.04
CA GLU A 41 -13.18 4.50 -13.85
C GLU A 41 -13.30 5.83 -13.11
N HIS A 42 -13.75 5.81 -11.85
CA HIS A 42 -13.92 7.02 -11.04
C HIS A 42 -12.62 7.80 -10.83
N TYR A 43 -11.51 7.08 -10.59
CA TYR A 43 -10.20 7.69 -10.37
C TYR A 43 -9.32 7.70 -11.62
N SER A 44 -9.85 7.35 -12.80
CA SER A 44 -9.07 7.24 -14.06
C SER A 44 -7.74 6.48 -13.87
N THR A 45 -7.80 5.37 -13.12
CA THR A 45 -6.66 4.56 -12.70
C THR A 45 -6.68 3.21 -13.39
N ALA A 46 -5.57 2.76 -13.96
CA ALA A 46 -5.44 1.40 -14.47
C ALA A 46 -5.18 0.40 -13.32
N ILE A 47 -5.98 -0.64 -13.20
CA ILE A 47 -5.81 -1.68 -12.18
C ILE A 47 -5.18 -2.93 -12.81
N ILE A 48 -4.00 -3.32 -12.32
CA ILE A 48 -3.26 -4.48 -12.82
C ILE A 48 -3.01 -5.43 -11.64
N PRO A 49 -3.78 -6.52 -11.49
CA PRO A 49 -3.60 -7.44 -10.37
C PRO A 49 -2.25 -8.16 -10.43
N ALA A 50 -1.64 -8.38 -9.27
CA ALA A 50 -0.37 -9.11 -9.15
C ALA A 50 -0.52 -10.59 -9.56
N ARG A 51 0.59 -11.23 -9.99
CA ARG A 51 0.55 -12.66 -10.34
C ARG A 51 0.31 -13.56 -9.16
N VAL A 52 -0.63 -14.50 -9.33
CA VAL A 52 -0.89 -15.56 -8.35
C VAL A 52 0.42 -16.28 -8.06
N ARG A 53 0.79 -16.37 -6.78
CA ARG A 53 1.99 -17.08 -6.29
C ARG A 53 3.32 -16.56 -6.87
N THR A 54 3.39 -15.26 -7.21
CA THR A 54 4.65 -14.61 -7.59
C THR A 54 5.01 -13.52 -6.56
N PRO A 55 5.72 -13.86 -5.46
CA PRO A 55 6.13 -12.90 -4.41
C PRO A 55 6.99 -11.73 -4.94
N LYS A 56 7.49 -11.84 -6.18
CA LYS A 56 8.36 -10.85 -6.83
C LYS A 56 7.61 -9.70 -7.51
N ASP A 57 6.28 -9.75 -7.61
CA ASP A 57 5.52 -8.64 -8.21
C ASP A 57 5.31 -7.46 -7.22
N LYS A 58 5.43 -7.71 -5.90
CA LYS A 58 5.32 -6.67 -4.86
C LYS A 58 6.31 -6.75 -3.67
N PRO A 59 7.58 -7.16 -3.89
CA PRO A 59 8.54 -7.44 -2.80
C PRO A 59 8.86 -6.19 -1.97
N ASN A 60 8.81 -5.02 -2.59
CA ASN A 60 9.07 -3.77 -1.89
C ASN A 60 7.94 -3.38 -0.93
N ALA A 61 6.67 -3.67 -1.27
CA ALA A 61 5.56 -3.38 -0.37
C ALA A 61 5.61 -4.33 0.84
N GLU A 62 5.79 -5.62 0.60
CA GLU A 62 5.88 -6.63 1.67
C GLU A 62 7.05 -6.35 2.62
N GLY A 63 8.25 -6.13 2.08
CA GLY A 63 9.43 -5.82 2.90
C GLY A 63 9.28 -4.51 3.68
N THR A 64 8.67 -3.49 3.08
CA THR A 64 8.42 -2.21 3.77
C THR A 64 7.39 -2.37 4.88
N VAL A 65 6.28 -3.08 4.63
CA VAL A 65 5.24 -3.34 5.63
C VAL A 65 5.81 -4.12 6.82
N GLY A 66 6.60 -5.17 6.56
CA GLY A 66 7.25 -5.95 7.61
C GLY A 66 8.24 -5.12 8.45
N ASN A 67 9.00 -4.23 7.82
CA ASN A 67 9.92 -3.34 8.53
C ASN A 67 9.16 -2.30 9.39
N ILE A 68 8.09 -1.71 8.87
CA ILE A 68 7.27 -0.74 9.59
C ILE A 68 6.61 -1.41 10.80
N SER A 69 5.97 -2.57 10.59
CA SER A 69 5.26 -3.28 11.66
C SER A 69 6.22 -3.68 12.79
N THR A 70 7.39 -4.22 12.44
CA THR A 70 8.44 -4.57 13.41
C THR A 70 8.92 -3.33 14.17
N TRP A 71 9.16 -2.22 13.47
CA TRP A 71 9.64 -0.99 14.10
C TRP A 71 8.60 -0.37 15.05
N ILE A 72 7.34 -0.27 14.63
CA ILE A 72 6.25 0.25 15.47
C ILE A 72 6.05 -0.65 16.69
N THR A 73 6.04 -1.97 16.50
CA THR A 73 5.89 -2.93 17.61
C THR A 73 7.04 -2.81 18.60
N ALA A 74 8.28 -2.71 18.13
CA ALA A 74 9.45 -2.50 18.98
C ALA A 74 9.41 -1.15 19.71
N ALA A 75 8.88 -0.10 19.08
CA ALA A 75 8.75 1.23 19.68
C ALA A 75 7.67 1.29 20.76
N LEU A 76 6.62 0.47 20.65
CA LEU A 76 5.49 0.40 21.59
C LEU A 76 5.66 -0.71 22.65
N ARG A 77 6.72 -1.53 22.59
CA ARG A 77 6.87 -2.74 23.43
C ARG A 77 6.85 -2.51 24.95
N ASN A 78 7.15 -1.29 25.39
CA ASN A 78 7.20 -0.90 26.80
C ASN A 78 6.07 0.09 27.17
N GLU A 79 5.15 0.37 26.25
CA GLU A 79 4.02 1.27 26.48
C GLU A 79 2.81 0.42 26.90
N GLN A 80 2.16 0.77 28.02
CA GLN A 80 0.87 0.20 28.41
C GLN A 80 -0.24 1.07 27.85
N LEU A 81 -1.07 0.47 27.00
CA LEU A 81 -2.18 1.14 26.31
C LEU A 81 -3.48 0.54 26.82
N PHE A 82 -4.43 1.38 27.24
CA PHE A 82 -5.62 0.95 27.95
C PHE A 82 -6.87 0.94 27.07
N SER A 83 -6.74 1.34 25.81
CA SER A 83 -7.83 1.28 24.84
C SER A 83 -7.33 1.09 23.40
N LEU A 84 -8.22 0.54 22.56
CA LEU A 84 -7.97 0.43 21.12
C LEU A 84 -7.77 1.80 20.46
N ALA A 85 -8.48 2.83 20.93
CA ALA A 85 -8.34 4.19 20.41
C ALA A 85 -6.93 4.77 20.70
N GLU A 86 -6.43 4.55 21.92
CA GLU A 86 -5.09 4.97 22.32
C GLU A 86 -4.01 4.23 21.54
N LEU A 87 -4.16 2.91 21.36
CA LEU A 87 -3.27 2.11 20.51
C LEU A 87 -3.26 2.61 19.06
N ASN A 88 -4.43 2.87 18.48
CA ASN A 88 -4.53 3.39 17.11
C ASN A 88 -3.85 4.75 16.97
N ARG A 89 -3.98 5.63 17.97
CA ARG A 89 -3.27 6.92 18.00
C ARG A 89 -1.77 6.72 18.06
N ALA A 90 -1.28 5.89 18.99
CA ALA A 90 0.14 5.61 19.14
C ALA A 90 0.75 5.01 17.87
N ILE A 91 0.07 4.04 17.24
CA ILE A 91 0.47 3.47 15.94
C ILE A 91 0.59 4.56 14.87
N ARG A 92 -0.41 5.46 14.75
CA ARG A 92 -0.38 6.55 13.77
C ARG A 92 0.79 7.50 13.99
N GLU A 93 1.06 7.86 15.24
CA GLU A 93 2.19 8.73 15.58
C GLU A 93 3.54 8.09 15.24
N LYS A 94 3.73 6.82 15.58
CA LYS A 94 4.95 6.07 15.23
C LYS A 94 5.05 5.90 13.71
N LEU A 95 3.96 5.60 13.02
CA LEU A 95 3.93 5.50 11.55
C LEU A 95 4.37 6.82 10.90
N GLU A 96 3.85 7.96 11.36
CA GLU A 96 4.25 9.28 10.87
C GLU A 96 5.73 9.58 11.14
N GLN A 97 6.25 9.22 12.32
CA GLN A 97 7.67 9.35 12.63
C GLN A 97 8.53 8.50 11.69
N PHE A 98 8.13 7.25 11.44
CA PHE A 98 8.81 6.37 10.49
C PHE A 98 8.78 6.97 9.08
N ASN A 99 7.61 7.45 8.65
CA ASN A 99 7.39 8.03 7.33
C ASN A 99 8.25 9.28 7.07
N ARG A 100 8.57 10.05 8.11
CA ARG A 100 9.44 11.24 8.04
C ARG A 100 10.93 10.92 8.09
N ARG A 101 11.34 9.71 8.48
CA ARG A 101 12.76 9.32 8.47
C ARG A 101 13.29 9.30 7.04
N LEU A 102 14.50 9.81 6.88
CA LEU A 102 15.24 9.74 5.63
C LEU A 102 15.73 8.31 5.41
N PHE A 103 15.81 7.89 4.15
CA PHE A 103 16.45 6.62 3.83
C PHE A 103 17.94 6.67 4.15
N GLN A 104 18.49 5.56 4.63
CA GLN A 104 19.92 5.47 4.92
C GLN A 104 20.79 5.47 3.65
N LYS A 105 20.24 5.08 2.49
CA LYS A 105 21.00 4.85 1.24
C LYS A 105 20.35 5.47 -0.01
N LYS A 106 19.33 6.30 0.15
CA LYS A 106 18.61 6.96 -0.97
C LYS A 106 18.23 8.38 -0.56
N GLU A 107 18.11 9.27 -1.53
CA GLU A 107 17.53 10.59 -1.30
C GLU A 107 16.01 10.47 -1.10
N GLY A 108 15.46 11.19 -0.10
CA GLY A 108 14.03 11.22 0.23
C GLY A 108 13.65 10.52 1.54
N ASN A 109 12.35 10.51 1.84
CA ASN A 109 11.75 9.86 3.01
C ASN A 109 10.75 8.77 2.60
N HIS A 110 10.21 8.02 3.56
CA HIS A 110 9.37 6.85 3.26
C HIS A 110 7.97 7.19 2.71
N ARG A 111 7.47 8.43 2.87
CA ARG A 111 6.13 8.86 2.37
C ARG A 111 5.91 8.65 0.87
N PRO A 112 6.73 9.19 -0.05
CA PRO A 112 6.55 9.02 -1.50
C PRO A 112 6.80 7.58 -1.96
N VAL A 113 7.56 6.79 -1.19
CA VAL A 113 7.96 5.43 -1.56
C VAL A 113 6.89 4.39 -1.24
N GLN A 114 6.09 4.59 -0.19
CA GLN A 114 4.92 3.73 0.06
C GLN A 114 3.92 3.77 -1.09
N LEU A 115 3.78 4.92 -1.73
CA LEU A 115 2.85 5.10 -2.84
C LEU A 115 3.33 4.42 -4.12
N SER A 116 4.63 4.53 -4.45
CA SER A 116 5.21 3.82 -5.61
C SER A 116 5.19 2.29 -5.44
N HIS A 117 5.18 1.79 -4.19
CA HIS A 117 5.02 0.36 -3.92
C HIS A 117 3.59 -0.15 -4.11
N ILE A 118 2.59 0.71 -3.88
CA ILE A 118 1.17 0.38 -4.09
C ILE A 118 0.78 0.52 -5.57
N CYS A 119 1.43 1.44 -6.28
CA CYS A 119 1.01 1.92 -7.59
C CYS A 119 1.94 1.47 -8.75
N GLY A 120 2.95 0.65 -8.44
CA GLY A 120 3.96 0.20 -9.40
C GLY A 120 5.08 1.22 -9.62
N ARG A 121 6.21 0.75 -10.18
CA ARG A 121 7.46 1.52 -10.32
C ARG A 121 7.34 2.87 -11.06
N ASN A 122 6.26 3.08 -11.82
CA ASN A 122 5.98 4.29 -12.60
C ASN A 122 4.69 5.00 -12.13
N ALA A 123 4.49 5.11 -10.82
CA ALA A 123 3.38 5.85 -10.24
C ALA A 123 3.58 7.37 -10.48
N ILE A 124 3.07 7.88 -11.59
CA ILE A 124 2.90 9.33 -11.77
C ILE A 124 1.64 9.71 -10.98
N LEU A 125 1.80 10.51 -9.94
CA LEU A 125 0.68 11.13 -9.25
C LEU A 125 0.17 12.29 -10.11
N SER A 126 -1.12 12.28 -10.44
CA SER A 126 -1.82 13.51 -10.82
C SER A 126 -2.44 14.10 -9.56
N SER A 127 -2.19 15.40 -9.33
CA SER A 127 -2.93 16.16 -8.32
C SER A 127 -4.42 16.16 -8.67
N ILE A 128 -5.26 16.02 -7.64
CA ILE A 128 -6.73 16.15 -7.74
C ILE A 128 -7.07 17.64 -7.83
#